data_AF-A0A8S1APT5-F1
#
_entry.id   AF-A0A8S1APT5-F1
#
_cell.length_a   1.000
_cell.length_b   1.000
_cell.length_c   1.000
_cell.angle_alpha   90.00
_cell.angle_beta   90.00
_cell.angle_gamma   90.00
#
_symmetry.space_group_name_H-M   'P 1'
#
loop_
_entity.id
_entity.type
_entity.pdbx_description
1 polymer ?
#
loop_
_entity_poly.entity_id
_entity_poly.type
_entity_poly.pdbx_seq_one_letter_code
_entity_poly.pdbx_strand_id
1 'polypeptide(L)'
;MEEGKGNEEGENWKIYEALCSKSSTEMEGDIGNDVITSLRSDLAALQYKRDKLISENSDLKNLMLSRDQRILEQQVEIDHLREQNARQNAVISSLKKKIQDLEEVHRNLQTSHGRSEITVQTLQRDNRYCEEKIKDLEKKLRSLELEYHNEEQQKENARCQFHDLIRRMSAALEADFCDTKHTHSPESLIIKAAELVQDITRLKNKCMGTTENLSTVEQELRSCRDALERSNADKEMLQRQLTQQLLDIERLKQEKESLTVQIRVIERELHDAREKLTHCTKNLNVVTDNVNQNESIIIQMKEDLRHRDEKFQRLHAEFRNTMESIAILLSLPTRFVEAHESTIKDRIREILSENKDKSQIDALRDKLGMESQQLGRTAHLHDQATTRVRILEDERNMLETKVHKLESELAALELSRENLRKDKANFVAFLERLSRTLNMDELTQDIGIELHTDSIIHRAEQLARLESDKIVDKVSQ
;
A
#
# COMPACT_ATOMS: atom_id res chain seq x y z
N MET A 1 -28.66 -56.98 4.26
CA MET A 1 -30.05 -56.54 4.46
C MET A 1 -30.12 -55.87 5.82
N GLU A 2 -29.61 -54.64 5.90
CA GLU A 2 -29.60 -53.79 7.10
C GLU A 2 -29.96 -52.36 6.69
N GLU A 3 -31.02 -52.21 5.90
CA GLU A 3 -31.65 -50.93 5.59
C GLU A 3 -33.15 -51.13 5.81
N GLY A 4 -33.67 -50.67 6.95
CA GLY A 4 -35.09 -50.84 7.26
C GLY A 4 -35.53 -50.58 8.71
N LYS A 5 -34.62 -50.40 9.66
CA LYS A 5 -34.98 -50.15 11.08
C LYS A 5 -34.95 -48.69 11.51
N GLY A 6 -34.46 -47.77 10.67
CA GLY A 6 -34.31 -46.36 11.05
C GLY A 6 -35.58 -45.50 10.96
N ASN A 7 -36.68 -46.00 10.38
CA ASN A 7 -37.85 -45.16 10.05
C ASN A 7 -39.05 -45.34 11.00
N GLU A 8 -39.12 -46.41 11.80
CA GLU A 8 -40.23 -46.64 12.75
C GLU A 8 -40.02 -45.98 14.13
N GLU A 9 -38.77 -45.71 14.53
CA GLU A 9 -38.47 -45.03 15.80
C GLU A 9 -38.78 -43.53 15.74
N GLY A 10 -38.71 -42.90 14.55
CA GLY A 10 -39.01 -41.49 14.36
C GLY A 10 -40.50 -41.12 14.37
N GLU A 11 -41.38 -42.04 13.94
CA GLU A 11 -42.84 -41.83 13.99
C GLU A 11 -43.39 -42.06 15.41
N ASN A 12 -42.84 -43.01 16.16
CA ASN A 12 -43.23 -43.25 17.55
C ASN A 12 -42.84 -42.09 18.48
N TRP A 13 -41.74 -41.39 18.21
CA TRP A 13 -41.34 -40.20 18.97
C TRP A 13 -42.32 -39.02 18.78
N LYS A 14 -42.88 -38.85 17.58
CA LYS A 14 -43.86 -37.79 17.28
C LYS A 14 -45.23 -38.02 17.95
N ILE A 15 -45.61 -39.27 18.18
CA ILE A 15 -46.86 -39.61 18.89
C ILE A 15 -46.70 -39.39 20.40
N TYR A 16 -45.52 -39.67 20.96
CA TYR A 16 -45.21 -39.41 22.37
C TYR A 16 -45.20 -37.91 22.70
N GLU A 17 -44.70 -37.08 21.79
CA GLU A 17 -44.67 -35.62 21.94
C GLU A 17 -46.08 -34.98 21.93
N ALA A 18 -47.05 -35.59 21.24
CA ALA A 18 -48.44 -35.12 21.19
C ALA A 18 -49.27 -35.45 22.45
N LEU A 19 -48.83 -36.42 23.26
CA LEU A 19 -49.56 -36.89 24.46
C LEU A 19 -49.12 -36.19 25.75
N CYS A 20 -47.91 -35.64 25.81
CA CYS A 20 -47.39 -34.94 26.99
C CYS A 20 -47.76 -33.44 27.06
N SER A 21 -48.45 -32.88 26.05
CA SER A 21 -48.73 -31.44 25.96
C SER A 21 -50.07 -30.98 26.58
N LYS A 22 -50.72 -31.78 27.44
CA LYS A 22 -51.93 -31.33 28.16
C LYS A 22 -51.93 -31.78 29.62
N SER A 23 -51.53 -30.87 30.51
CA SER A 23 -51.83 -30.95 31.94
C SER A 23 -53.10 -30.16 32.27
N SER A 24 -53.91 -30.81 33.10
CA SER A 24 -55.24 -30.49 33.62
C SER A 24 -55.44 -29.08 34.17
N THR A 25 -56.65 -28.53 33.98
CA THR A 25 -57.21 -27.47 34.82
C THR A 25 -58.73 -27.64 34.91
N GLU A 26 -59.22 -27.53 36.15
CA GLU A 26 -60.62 -27.35 36.58
C GLU A 26 -61.52 -28.61 36.49
N MET A 27 -62.32 -28.97 37.49
CA MET A 27 -62.97 -28.14 38.50
C MET A 27 -63.43 -29.01 39.69
N GLU A 28 -63.34 -28.45 40.90
CA GLU A 28 -63.89 -28.97 42.14
C GLU A 28 -65.44 -28.91 42.17
N GLY A 29 -66.05 -29.93 42.78
CA GLY A 29 -67.02 -29.76 43.88
C GLY A 29 -68.37 -29.06 43.64
N ASP A 30 -69.22 -29.56 42.73
CA ASP A 30 -70.59 -30.05 43.08
C ASP A 30 -71.33 -30.68 41.86
N ILE A 31 -70.93 -30.33 40.62
CA ILE A 31 -71.27 -31.07 39.36
C ILE A 31 -70.50 -32.41 39.27
N GLY A 32 -69.52 -32.57 40.17
CA GLY A 32 -68.70 -33.76 40.35
C GLY A 32 -69.46 -35.01 40.77
N ASN A 33 -70.79 -35.02 40.87
CA ASN A 33 -71.52 -36.28 40.95
C ASN A 33 -72.04 -36.73 39.58
N ASP A 34 -72.59 -35.87 38.71
CA ASP A 34 -73.31 -36.26 37.47
C ASP A 34 -72.45 -36.42 36.21
N VAL A 35 -71.50 -35.51 35.96
CA VAL A 35 -70.47 -35.71 34.92
C VAL A 35 -69.59 -36.89 35.31
N ILE A 36 -69.37 -37.03 36.61
CA ILE A 36 -68.79 -38.23 37.18
C ILE A 36 -69.71 -39.44 36.93
N THR A 37 -71.05 -39.33 36.95
CA THR A 37 -71.98 -40.41 36.56
C THR A 37 -71.91 -40.78 35.07
N SER A 38 -71.88 -39.80 34.16
CA SER A 38 -71.84 -40.05 32.70
C SER A 38 -70.49 -40.63 32.27
N LEU A 39 -69.39 -40.07 32.76
CA LEU A 39 -68.07 -40.62 32.54
C LEU A 39 -67.93 -41.99 33.23
N ARG A 40 -68.62 -42.24 34.35
CA ARG A 40 -68.74 -43.59 34.94
C ARG A 40 -69.52 -44.56 34.04
N SER A 41 -70.54 -44.10 33.30
CA SER A 41 -71.33 -44.92 32.37
C SER A 41 -70.55 -45.32 31.11
N ASP A 42 -69.85 -44.37 30.48
CA ASP A 42 -69.05 -44.64 29.28
C ASP A 42 -67.80 -45.46 29.61
N LEU A 43 -67.18 -45.18 30.75
CA LEU A 43 -66.13 -46.04 31.30
C LEU A 43 -66.66 -47.47 31.53
N ALA A 44 -67.91 -47.63 32.01
CA ALA A 44 -68.55 -48.94 32.19
C ALA A 44 -68.83 -49.67 30.87
N ALA A 45 -69.26 -48.96 29.81
CA ALA A 45 -69.51 -49.56 28.49
C ALA A 45 -68.21 -50.06 27.82
N LEU A 46 -67.13 -49.28 27.92
CA LEU A 46 -65.81 -49.67 27.44
C LEU A 46 -65.20 -50.79 28.30
N GLN A 47 -65.42 -50.77 29.63
CA GLN A 47 -65.06 -51.89 30.50
C GLN A 47 -65.81 -53.17 30.12
N TYR A 48 -67.11 -53.12 29.83
CA TYR A 48 -67.87 -54.29 29.37
C TYR A 48 -67.34 -54.87 28.06
N LYS A 49 -67.01 -54.01 27.09
CA LYS A 49 -66.47 -54.45 25.79
C LYS A 49 -65.07 -55.04 25.92
N ARG A 50 -64.24 -54.43 26.78
CA ARG A 50 -62.93 -54.97 27.16
C ARG A 50 -63.11 -56.35 27.81
N ASP A 51 -64.02 -56.50 28.76
CA ASP A 51 -64.23 -57.75 29.51
C ASP A 51 -64.81 -58.85 28.61
N LYS A 52 -65.67 -58.49 27.66
CA LYS A 52 -66.20 -59.39 26.64
C LYS A 52 -65.11 -59.88 25.69
N LEU A 53 -64.25 -58.99 25.19
CA LEU A 53 -63.11 -59.36 24.36
C LEU A 53 -62.06 -60.17 25.13
N ILE A 54 -61.87 -59.87 26.43
CA ILE A 54 -61.04 -60.70 27.31
C ILE A 54 -61.64 -62.10 27.46
N SER A 55 -62.96 -62.22 27.60
CA SER A 55 -63.66 -63.52 27.67
C SER A 55 -63.56 -64.28 26.35
N GLU A 56 -63.84 -63.66 25.21
CA GLU A 56 -63.75 -64.29 23.89
C GLU A 56 -62.31 -64.69 23.56
N ASN A 57 -61.32 -63.87 23.94
CA ASN A 57 -59.91 -64.21 23.80
C ASN A 57 -59.52 -65.35 24.76
N SER A 58 -60.06 -65.39 25.98
CA SER A 58 -59.92 -66.51 26.90
C SER A 58 -60.53 -67.80 26.34
N ASP A 59 -61.72 -67.73 25.75
CA ASP A 59 -62.43 -68.89 25.20
C ASP A 59 -61.78 -69.40 23.91
N LEU A 60 -61.30 -68.49 23.04
CA LEU A 60 -60.48 -68.86 21.88
C LEU A 60 -59.15 -69.47 22.30
N LYS A 61 -58.50 -68.93 23.35
CA LYS A 61 -57.32 -69.57 23.96
C LYS A 61 -57.67 -70.95 24.49
N ASN A 62 -58.78 -71.13 25.19
CA ASN A 62 -59.21 -72.43 25.72
C ASN A 62 -59.57 -73.44 24.61
N LEU A 63 -60.22 -72.98 23.53
CA LEU A 63 -60.56 -73.82 22.37
C LEU A 63 -59.30 -74.19 21.59
N MET A 64 -58.36 -73.25 21.45
CA MET A 64 -57.03 -73.52 20.89
C MET A 64 -56.29 -74.53 21.77
N LEU A 65 -56.26 -74.35 23.09
CA LEU A 65 -55.67 -75.31 24.05
C LEU A 65 -56.33 -76.69 23.96
N SER A 66 -57.65 -76.77 23.79
CA SER A 66 -58.36 -78.03 23.62
C SER A 66 -58.07 -78.70 22.26
N ARG A 67 -57.93 -77.91 21.19
CA ARG A 67 -57.49 -78.42 19.90
C ARG A 67 -56.03 -78.86 19.93
N ASP A 68 -55.15 -78.11 20.59
CA ASP A 68 -53.75 -78.46 20.81
C ASP A 68 -53.67 -79.76 21.61
N GLN A 69 -54.50 -79.92 22.64
CA GLN A 69 -54.62 -81.14 23.43
C GLN A 69 -55.10 -82.32 22.57
N ARG A 70 -56.12 -82.14 21.73
CA ARG A 70 -56.62 -83.20 20.84
C ARG A 70 -55.61 -83.55 19.74
N ILE A 71 -54.89 -82.57 19.21
CA ILE A 71 -53.77 -82.78 18.29
C ILE A 71 -52.68 -83.57 19.01
N LEU A 72 -52.37 -83.24 20.27
CA LEU A 72 -51.40 -83.96 21.08
C LEU A 72 -51.82 -85.42 21.29
N GLU A 73 -53.09 -85.66 21.62
CA GLU A 73 -53.63 -87.02 21.80
C GLU A 73 -53.57 -87.83 20.51
N GLN A 74 -53.99 -87.24 19.38
CA GLN A 74 -53.87 -87.90 18.07
C GLN A 74 -52.41 -88.11 17.67
N GLN A 75 -51.51 -87.20 18.06
CA GLN A 75 -50.08 -87.35 17.85
C GLN A 75 -49.52 -88.51 18.66
N VAL A 76 -49.92 -88.64 19.94
CA VAL A 76 -49.56 -89.77 20.80
C VAL A 76 -50.08 -91.09 20.22
N GLU A 77 -51.31 -91.13 19.70
CA GLU A 77 -51.86 -92.35 19.10
C GLU A 77 -51.17 -92.70 17.78
N ILE A 78 -50.84 -91.70 16.94
CA ILE A 78 -50.00 -91.88 15.75
C ILE A 78 -48.63 -92.42 16.14
N ASP A 79 -48.02 -91.89 17.20
CA ASP A 79 -46.71 -92.32 17.66
C ASP A 79 -46.77 -93.73 18.25
N HIS A 80 -47.85 -94.10 18.93
CA HIS A 80 -48.05 -95.46 19.41
C HIS A 80 -48.27 -96.45 18.26
N LEU A 81 -49.07 -96.11 17.25
CA LEU A 81 -49.25 -96.94 16.06
C LEU A 81 -47.95 -97.03 15.25
N ARG A 82 -47.16 -95.96 15.17
CA ARG A 82 -45.81 -95.98 14.59
C ARG A 82 -44.88 -96.89 15.36
N GLU A 83 -44.93 -96.85 16.69
CA GLU A 83 -44.11 -97.72 17.53
C GLU A 83 -44.53 -99.18 17.40
N GLN A 84 -45.83 -99.48 17.42
CA GLN A 84 -46.35 -100.83 17.24
C GLN A 84 -46.00 -101.36 15.85
N ASN A 85 -46.14 -100.54 14.80
CA ASN A 85 -45.74 -100.87 13.45
C ASN A 85 -44.21 -101.07 13.38
N ALA A 86 -43.41 -100.26 14.05
CA ALA A 86 -41.96 -100.46 14.16
C ALA A 86 -41.59 -101.77 14.87
N ARG A 87 -42.29 -102.13 15.95
CA ARG A 87 -42.09 -103.41 16.65
C ARG A 87 -42.50 -104.60 15.79
N GLN A 88 -43.66 -104.54 15.12
CA GLN A 88 -44.09 -105.56 14.18
C GLN A 88 -43.11 -105.67 13.01
N ASN A 89 -42.63 -104.55 12.46
CA ASN A 89 -41.59 -104.54 11.43
C ASN A 89 -40.26 -105.09 11.94
N ALA A 90 -39.90 -104.89 13.20
CA ALA A 90 -38.69 -105.47 13.79
C ALA A 90 -38.84 -106.99 13.92
N VAL A 91 -40.00 -107.49 14.34
CA VAL A 91 -40.29 -108.93 14.41
C VAL A 91 -40.33 -109.55 13.02
N ILE A 92 -41.04 -108.92 12.08
CA ILE A 92 -41.08 -109.34 10.67
C ILE A 92 -39.66 -109.32 10.08
N SER A 93 -38.84 -108.31 10.40
CA SER A 93 -37.45 -108.26 9.95
C SER A 93 -36.59 -109.36 10.58
N SER A 94 -36.80 -109.67 11.86
CA SER A 94 -36.10 -110.76 12.56
C SER A 94 -36.51 -112.13 12.01
N LEU A 95 -37.81 -112.35 11.76
CA LEU A 95 -38.31 -113.58 11.15
C LEU A 95 -37.90 -113.71 9.68
N LYS A 96 -37.93 -112.62 8.91
CA LYS A 96 -37.36 -112.57 7.56
C LYS A 96 -35.88 -112.92 7.58
N LYS A 97 -35.11 -112.37 8.54
CA LYS A 97 -33.70 -112.70 8.72
C LYS A 97 -33.51 -114.17 9.10
N LYS A 98 -34.29 -114.71 10.03
CA LYS A 98 -34.24 -116.12 10.44
C LYS A 98 -34.58 -117.07 9.29
N ILE A 99 -35.61 -116.74 8.50
CA ILE A 99 -35.98 -117.48 7.29
C ILE A 99 -34.85 -117.38 6.27
N GLN A 100 -34.30 -116.19 6.05
CA GLN A 100 -33.16 -115.97 5.16
C GLN A 100 -31.93 -116.78 5.62
N ASP A 101 -31.63 -116.84 6.91
CA ASP A 101 -30.54 -117.63 7.50
C ASP A 101 -30.79 -119.14 7.29
N LEU A 102 -32.02 -119.62 7.48
CA LEU A 102 -32.38 -121.04 7.26
C LEU A 102 -32.38 -121.41 5.78
N GLU A 103 -32.90 -120.54 4.92
CA GLU A 103 -32.81 -120.68 3.46
C GLU A 103 -31.36 -120.64 2.99
N GLU A 104 -30.50 -119.84 3.63
CA GLU A 104 -29.06 -119.79 3.38
C GLU A 104 -28.38 -121.08 3.84
N VAL A 105 -28.68 -121.60 5.04
CA VAL A 105 -28.19 -122.89 5.50
C VAL A 105 -28.66 -124.02 4.58
N HIS A 106 -29.93 -124.02 4.15
CA HIS A 106 -30.45 -125.02 3.22
C HIS A 106 -29.80 -124.91 1.84
N ARG A 107 -29.67 -123.69 1.29
CA ARG A 107 -28.90 -123.45 0.06
C ARG A 107 -27.46 -123.91 0.20
N ASN A 108 -26.81 -123.68 1.33
CA ASN A 108 -25.44 -124.10 1.60
C ASN A 108 -25.33 -125.62 1.70
N LEU A 109 -26.29 -126.29 2.33
CA LEU A 109 -26.32 -127.75 2.47
C LEU A 109 -26.61 -128.43 1.13
N GLN A 110 -27.53 -127.89 0.34
CA GLN A 110 -27.83 -128.35 -1.02
C GLN A 110 -26.65 -128.10 -1.97
N THR A 111 -25.98 -126.96 -1.83
CA THR A 111 -24.74 -126.67 -2.55
C THR A 111 -23.61 -127.61 -2.12
N SER A 112 -23.48 -127.91 -0.82
CA SER A 112 -22.48 -128.85 -0.28
C SER A 112 -22.75 -130.29 -0.73
N HIS A 113 -24.02 -130.71 -0.74
CA HIS A 113 -24.42 -132.02 -1.25
C HIS A 113 -24.17 -132.12 -2.75
N GLY A 114 -24.58 -131.12 -3.53
CA GLY A 114 -24.26 -131.03 -4.95
C GLY A 114 -22.76 -131.06 -5.22
N ARG A 115 -21.94 -130.39 -4.41
CA ARG A 115 -20.47 -130.47 -4.48
C ARG A 115 -19.93 -131.86 -4.13
N SER A 116 -20.50 -132.52 -3.12
CA SER A 116 -20.11 -133.88 -2.72
C SER A 116 -20.48 -134.89 -3.81
N GLU A 117 -21.66 -134.78 -4.39
CA GLU A 117 -22.11 -135.64 -5.50
C GLU A 117 -21.29 -135.38 -6.77
N ILE A 118 -21.04 -134.11 -7.09
CA ILE A 118 -20.09 -133.73 -8.15
C ILE A 118 -18.72 -134.35 -7.85
N THR A 119 -18.24 -134.30 -6.60
CA THR A 119 -16.96 -134.92 -6.21
C THR A 119 -16.99 -136.43 -6.41
N VAL A 120 -18.05 -137.14 -6.01
CA VAL A 120 -18.18 -138.58 -6.20
C VAL A 120 -18.24 -138.96 -7.67
N GLN A 121 -19.04 -138.24 -8.48
CA GLN A 121 -19.08 -138.47 -9.91
C GLN A 121 -17.73 -138.15 -10.56
N THR A 122 -17.04 -137.12 -10.09
CA THR A 122 -15.69 -136.78 -10.52
C THR A 122 -14.75 -137.91 -10.14
N LEU A 123 -14.75 -138.41 -8.91
CA LEU A 123 -13.92 -139.55 -8.48
C LEU A 123 -14.23 -140.83 -9.26
N GLN A 124 -15.47 -141.08 -9.66
CA GLN A 124 -15.82 -142.24 -10.51
C GLN A 124 -15.37 -142.05 -11.96
N ARG A 125 -15.49 -140.83 -12.50
CA ARG A 125 -14.90 -140.49 -13.79
C ARG A 125 -13.39 -140.60 -13.72
N ASP A 126 -12.77 -140.08 -12.67
CA ASP A 126 -11.35 -140.13 -12.39
C ASP A 126 -10.88 -141.56 -12.20
N ASN A 127 -11.67 -142.45 -11.59
CA ASN A 127 -11.28 -143.84 -11.42
C ASN A 127 -11.29 -144.59 -12.76
N ARG A 128 -12.36 -144.42 -13.57
CA ARG A 128 -12.40 -144.97 -14.94
C ARG A 128 -11.29 -144.39 -15.80
N TYR A 129 -11.11 -143.09 -15.67
CA TYR A 129 -10.02 -142.39 -16.31
C TYR A 129 -8.67 -142.93 -15.81
N CYS A 130 -8.49 -143.22 -14.53
CA CYS A 130 -7.30 -143.84 -13.98
C CYS A 130 -7.10 -145.26 -14.52
N GLU A 131 -8.14 -146.04 -14.71
CA GLU A 131 -8.07 -147.37 -15.34
C GLU A 131 -7.68 -147.29 -16.81
N GLU A 132 -8.32 -146.40 -17.59
CA GLU A 132 -7.92 -146.13 -18.96
C GLU A 132 -6.50 -145.57 -19.00
N LYS A 133 -6.17 -144.72 -18.04
CA LYS A 133 -4.83 -144.18 -17.86
C LYS A 133 -3.85 -145.26 -17.48
N ILE A 134 -4.22 -146.28 -16.72
CA ILE A 134 -3.36 -147.43 -16.44
C ILE A 134 -3.13 -148.20 -17.73
N LYS A 135 -4.16 -148.49 -18.52
CA LYS A 135 -4.01 -149.15 -19.82
C LYS A 135 -3.15 -148.33 -20.79
N ASP A 136 -3.37 -147.03 -20.82
CA ASP A 136 -2.56 -146.09 -21.58
C ASP A 136 -1.16 -146.01 -21.01
N LEU A 137 -0.97 -146.07 -19.70
CA LEU A 137 0.34 -146.10 -19.04
C LEU A 137 1.05 -147.42 -19.31
N GLU A 138 0.36 -148.53 -19.46
CA GLU A 138 0.93 -149.82 -19.85
C GLU A 138 1.29 -149.84 -21.34
N LYS A 139 0.46 -149.21 -22.18
CA LYS A 139 0.78 -149.01 -23.60
C LYS A 139 1.94 -148.04 -23.74
N LYS A 140 1.93 -146.98 -22.94
CA LYS A 140 3.05 -146.04 -22.80
C LYS A 140 4.24 -146.69 -22.16
N LEU A 141 4.09 -147.67 -21.28
CA LEU A 141 5.23 -148.38 -20.71
C LEU A 141 5.90 -149.20 -21.82
N ARG A 142 5.10 -149.91 -22.62
CA ARG A 142 5.59 -150.62 -23.80
C ARG A 142 6.18 -149.68 -24.85
N SER A 143 5.58 -148.51 -25.06
CA SER A 143 6.17 -147.49 -25.93
C SER A 143 7.41 -146.88 -25.30
N LEU A 144 7.46 -146.70 -23.98
CA LEU A 144 8.59 -146.21 -23.21
C LEU A 144 9.70 -147.23 -23.16
N GLU A 145 9.43 -148.52 -23.27
CA GLU A 145 10.45 -149.55 -23.42
C GLU A 145 11.06 -149.48 -24.82
N LEU A 146 10.23 -149.29 -25.84
CA LEU A 146 10.70 -149.08 -27.21
C LEU A 146 11.44 -147.75 -27.35
N GLU A 147 10.90 -146.69 -26.75
CA GLU A 147 11.50 -145.37 -26.64
C GLU A 147 12.72 -145.43 -25.76
N TYR A 148 12.78 -146.23 -24.69
CA TYR A 148 13.99 -146.43 -23.89
C TYR A 148 15.07 -147.07 -24.73
N HIS A 149 14.72 -148.02 -25.59
CA HIS A 149 15.68 -148.61 -26.51
C HIS A 149 16.14 -147.58 -27.55
N ASN A 150 15.20 -146.79 -28.09
CA ASN A 150 15.49 -145.67 -28.98
C ASN A 150 16.24 -144.54 -28.27
N GLU A 151 16.04 -144.34 -26.97
CA GLU A 151 16.65 -143.34 -26.11
C GLU A 151 18.02 -143.79 -25.66
N GLU A 152 18.28 -145.08 -25.49
CA GLU A 152 19.64 -145.55 -25.30
C GLU A 152 20.43 -145.38 -26.60
N GLN A 153 19.79 -145.61 -27.75
CA GLN A 153 20.36 -145.31 -29.06
C GLN A 153 20.52 -143.79 -29.28
N GLN A 154 19.54 -142.98 -28.88
CA GLN A 154 19.61 -141.54 -28.96
C GLN A 154 20.55 -140.97 -27.92
N LYS A 155 20.73 -141.58 -26.76
CA LYS A 155 21.71 -141.20 -25.74
C LYS A 155 23.10 -141.49 -26.24
N GLU A 156 23.31 -142.58 -26.97
CA GLU A 156 24.58 -142.80 -27.65
C GLU A 156 24.80 -141.73 -28.75
N ASN A 157 23.76 -141.40 -29.52
CA ASN A 157 23.82 -140.28 -30.47
C ASN A 157 24.01 -138.92 -29.77
N ALA A 158 23.36 -138.68 -28.64
CA ALA A 158 23.34 -137.43 -27.89
C ALA A 158 24.63 -137.30 -27.10
N ARG A 159 25.26 -138.40 -26.70
CA ARG A 159 26.64 -138.41 -26.20
C ARG A 159 27.57 -137.92 -27.30
N CYS A 160 27.39 -138.37 -28.53
CA CYS A 160 28.15 -137.85 -29.68
C CYS A 160 27.82 -136.36 -29.93
N GLN A 161 26.54 -135.96 -29.90
CA GLN A 161 26.13 -134.57 -30.07
C GLN A 161 26.54 -133.66 -28.90
N PHE A 162 26.60 -134.17 -27.68
CA PHE A 162 27.03 -133.45 -26.49
C PHE A 162 28.54 -133.25 -26.53
N HIS A 163 29.27 -134.23 -27.04
CA HIS A 163 30.68 -134.06 -27.38
C HIS A 163 30.87 -132.95 -28.42
N ASP A 164 30.02 -132.92 -29.46
CA ASP A 164 30.01 -131.82 -30.44
C ASP A 164 29.52 -130.48 -29.85
N LEU A 165 28.58 -130.49 -28.91
CA LEU A 165 28.10 -129.30 -28.22
C LEU A 165 29.18 -128.71 -27.34
N ILE A 166 29.90 -129.53 -26.56
CA ILE A 166 31.07 -129.09 -25.79
C ILE A 166 32.06 -128.44 -26.75
N ARG A 167 32.31 -129.04 -27.92
CA ARG A 167 33.16 -128.45 -28.95
C ARG A 167 32.66 -127.08 -29.43
N ARG A 168 31.36 -126.95 -29.73
CA ARG A 168 30.74 -125.68 -30.14
C ARG A 168 30.70 -124.63 -29.03
N MET A 169 30.47 -125.04 -27.78
CA MET A 169 30.49 -124.17 -26.61
C MET A 169 31.91 -123.69 -26.31
N SER A 170 32.90 -124.56 -26.43
CA SER A 170 34.31 -124.16 -26.40
C SER A 170 34.59 -123.09 -27.46
N ALA A 171 34.10 -123.26 -28.70
CA ALA A 171 34.26 -122.24 -29.74
C ALA A 171 33.52 -120.93 -29.43
N ALA A 172 32.25 -120.99 -28.99
CA ALA A 172 31.43 -119.81 -28.69
C ALA A 172 31.92 -119.02 -27.47
N LEU A 173 32.57 -119.70 -26.54
CA LEU A 173 33.19 -119.11 -25.36
C LEU A 173 34.70 -118.83 -25.57
N GLU A 174 35.23 -118.98 -26.79
CA GLU A 174 36.66 -118.82 -27.13
C GLU A 174 37.60 -119.55 -26.13
N ALA A 175 37.30 -120.82 -25.86
CA ALA A 175 38.12 -121.70 -25.05
C ALA A 175 38.78 -122.76 -25.95
N ASP A 176 40.09 -122.97 -25.80
CA ASP A 176 40.88 -123.88 -26.64
C ASP A 176 40.36 -125.33 -26.55
N PHE A 177 40.00 -125.94 -27.68
CA PHE A 177 39.50 -127.30 -27.78
C PHE A 177 40.61 -128.25 -28.26
N CYS A 178 40.91 -129.31 -27.51
CA CYS A 178 41.93 -130.33 -27.86
C CYS A 178 41.23 -131.68 -28.11
N ASP A 179 41.63 -132.48 -29.09
CA ASP A 179 40.82 -133.61 -29.64
C ASP A 179 41.11 -134.99 -28.99
N THR A 180 41.75 -135.05 -27.83
CA THR A 180 42.15 -136.30 -27.16
C THR A 180 41.08 -136.84 -26.21
N LYS A 181 40.51 -138.01 -26.54
CA LYS A 181 39.34 -138.68 -25.93
C LYS A 181 39.23 -138.73 -24.39
N HIS A 182 40.26 -138.41 -23.60
CA HIS A 182 40.26 -138.57 -22.14
C HIS A 182 40.67 -137.34 -21.31
N THR A 183 40.65 -136.13 -21.89
CA THR A 183 41.00 -134.90 -21.14
C THR A 183 40.07 -133.73 -21.46
N HIS A 184 38.76 -133.88 -21.23
CA HIS A 184 37.81 -132.77 -21.33
C HIS A 184 36.95 -132.68 -20.07
N SER A 185 37.07 -131.57 -19.33
CA SER A 185 36.18 -131.26 -18.21
C SER A 185 35.23 -130.11 -18.58
N PRO A 186 33.91 -130.37 -18.66
CA PRO A 186 32.85 -129.35 -18.82
C PRO A 186 32.91 -128.23 -17.77
N GLU A 187 33.60 -128.47 -16.66
CA GLU A 187 33.67 -127.60 -15.50
C GLU A 187 34.36 -126.26 -15.81
N SER A 188 35.35 -126.26 -16.71
CA SER A 188 36.02 -125.02 -17.16
C SER A 188 35.07 -124.06 -17.90
N LEU A 189 34.16 -124.59 -18.73
CA LEU A 189 33.16 -123.80 -19.45
C LEU A 189 32.08 -123.28 -18.50
N ILE A 190 31.71 -124.06 -17.48
CA ILE A 190 30.75 -123.67 -16.44
C ILE A 190 31.29 -122.47 -15.63
N ILE A 191 32.58 -122.50 -15.25
CA ILE A 191 33.23 -121.39 -14.53
C ILE A 191 33.20 -120.11 -15.37
N LYS A 192 33.59 -120.18 -16.65
CA LYS A 192 33.59 -119.01 -17.55
C LYS A 192 32.18 -118.45 -17.76
N ALA A 193 31.17 -119.30 -17.86
CA ALA A 193 29.77 -118.86 -17.95
C ALA A 193 29.28 -118.18 -16.66
N ALA A 194 29.68 -118.68 -15.48
CA ALA A 194 29.33 -118.10 -14.19
C ALA A 194 29.95 -116.70 -14.01
N GLU A 195 31.21 -116.50 -14.43
CA GLU A 195 31.88 -115.20 -14.42
C GLU A 195 31.14 -114.17 -15.29
N LEU A 196 30.73 -114.58 -16.51
CA LEU A 196 29.95 -113.71 -17.39
C LEU A 196 28.59 -113.31 -16.79
N VAL A 197 27.89 -114.23 -16.10
CA VAL A 197 26.63 -113.91 -15.41
C VAL A 197 26.86 -112.90 -14.27
N GLN A 198 27.94 -113.07 -13.52
CA GLN A 198 28.32 -112.12 -12.47
C GLN A 198 28.62 -110.73 -13.05
N ASP A 199 29.34 -110.68 -14.17
CA ASP A 199 29.65 -109.43 -14.86
C ASP A 199 28.40 -108.74 -15.43
N ILE A 200 27.49 -109.49 -16.03
CA ILE A 200 26.19 -108.98 -16.50
C ILE A 200 25.40 -108.39 -15.34
N THR A 201 25.36 -109.08 -14.19
CA THR A 201 24.65 -108.60 -12.99
C THR A 201 25.28 -107.30 -12.47
N ARG A 202 26.62 -107.23 -12.42
CA ARG A 202 27.36 -106.03 -12.03
C ARG A 202 27.09 -104.86 -12.98
N LEU A 203 27.09 -105.09 -14.30
CA LEU A 203 26.79 -104.07 -15.31
C LEU A 203 25.34 -103.60 -15.23
N LYS A 204 24.38 -104.49 -14.97
CA LYS A 204 22.97 -104.14 -14.79
C LYS A 204 22.77 -103.22 -13.58
N ASN A 205 23.40 -103.53 -12.45
CA ASN A 205 23.34 -102.69 -11.25
C ASN A 205 23.98 -101.31 -11.50
N LYS A 206 25.11 -101.26 -12.22
CA LYS A 206 25.71 -99.99 -12.64
C LYS A 206 24.78 -99.18 -13.54
N CYS A 207 24.13 -99.83 -14.52
CA CYS A 207 23.19 -99.19 -15.44
C CYS A 207 21.97 -98.59 -14.71
N MET A 208 21.42 -99.33 -13.74
CA MET A 208 20.33 -98.84 -12.87
C MET A 208 20.78 -97.61 -12.08
N GLY A 209 21.92 -97.66 -11.40
CA GLY A 209 22.44 -96.52 -10.63
C GLY A 209 22.72 -95.30 -11.50
N THR A 210 23.24 -95.47 -12.72
CA THR A 210 23.41 -94.35 -13.66
C THR A 210 22.08 -93.77 -14.12
N THR A 211 21.03 -94.58 -14.25
CA THR A 211 19.70 -94.14 -14.66
C THR A 211 19.03 -93.31 -13.56
N GLU A 212 19.12 -93.74 -12.30
CA GLU A 212 18.60 -93.00 -11.14
C GLU A 212 19.32 -91.65 -10.96
N ASN A 213 20.66 -91.66 -11.09
CA ASN A 213 21.46 -90.43 -11.05
C ASN A 213 21.07 -89.47 -12.17
N LEU A 214 20.90 -89.96 -13.40
CA LEU A 214 20.44 -89.15 -14.53
C LEU A 214 19.07 -88.51 -14.25
N SER A 215 18.10 -89.31 -13.77
CA SER A 215 16.76 -88.81 -13.42
C SER A 215 16.82 -87.72 -12.35
N THR A 216 17.71 -87.85 -11.36
CA THR A 216 17.90 -86.86 -10.31
C THR A 216 18.45 -85.55 -10.87
N VAL A 217 19.51 -85.63 -11.68
CA VAL A 217 20.11 -84.46 -12.34
C VAL A 217 19.12 -83.75 -13.27
N GLU A 218 18.29 -84.50 -14.01
CA GLU A 218 17.25 -83.91 -14.85
C GLU A 218 16.18 -83.15 -14.04
N GLN A 219 15.87 -83.62 -12.83
CA GLN A 219 14.93 -82.93 -11.94
C GLN A 219 15.55 -81.67 -11.35
N GLU A 220 16.81 -81.73 -10.92
CA GLU A 220 17.57 -80.57 -10.44
C GLU A 220 17.72 -79.51 -11.54
N LEU A 221 18.04 -79.91 -12.76
CA LEU A 221 18.15 -79.00 -13.90
C LEU A 221 16.83 -78.29 -14.20
N ARG A 222 15.69 -79.00 -14.15
CA ARG A 222 14.36 -78.39 -14.29
C ARG A 222 14.10 -77.36 -13.19
N SER A 223 14.40 -77.71 -11.95
CA SER A 223 14.22 -76.82 -10.80
C SER A 223 15.09 -75.56 -10.91
N CYS A 224 16.34 -75.69 -11.38
CA CYS A 224 17.23 -74.58 -11.65
C CYS A 224 16.73 -73.68 -12.79
N ARG A 225 16.16 -74.25 -13.86
CA ARG A 225 15.55 -73.46 -14.95
C ARG A 225 14.37 -72.63 -14.44
N ASP A 226 13.47 -73.23 -13.67
CA ASP A 226 12.32 -72.52 -13.10
C ASP A 226 12.76 -71.39 -12.15
N ALA A 227 13.82 -71.61 -11.37
CA ALA A 227 14.40 -70.58 -10.51
C ALA A 227 15.02 -69.43 -11.31
N LEU A 228 15.72 -69.74 -12.40
CA LEU A 228 16.29 -68.73 -13.30
C LEU A 228 15.20 -67.91 -14.00
N GLU A 229 14.11 -68.55 -14.45
CA GLU A 229 12.99 -67.87 -15.07
C GLU A 229 12.30 -66.89 -14.12
N ARG A 230 12.04 -67.31 -12.86
CA ARG A 230 11.54 -66.41 -11.82
C ARG A 230 12.48 -65.23 -11.58
N SER A 231 13.78 -65.47 -11.45
CA SER A 231 14.76 -64.41 -11.24
C SER A 231 14.82 -63.42 -12.41
N ASN A 232 14.68 -63.89 -13.65
CA ASN A 232 14.60 -63.02 -14.82
C ASN A 232 13.34 -62.16 -14.82
N ALA A 233 12.18 -62.71 -14.44
CA ALA A 233 10.95 -61.94 -14.32
C ALA A 233 11.07 -60.83 -13.26
N ASP A 234 11.67 -61.14 -12.11
CA ASP A 234 11.93 -60.16 -11.05
C ASP A 234 12.88 -59.05 -11.54
N LYS A 235 13.94 -59.42 -12.26
CA LYS A 235 14.88 -58.46 -12.89
C LYS A 235 14.15 -57.52 -13.85
N GLU A 236 13.28 -58.04 -14.71
CA GLU A 236 12.51 -57.20 -15.64
C GLU A 236 11.58 -56.24 -14.91
N MET A 237 10.92 -56.69 -13.84
CA MET A 237 10.06 -55.83 -13.02
C MET A 237 10.87 -54.71 -12.37
N LEU A 238 12.01 -55.03 -11.75
CA LEU A 238 12.91 -54.04 -11.17
C LEU A 238 13.46 -53.08 -12.22
N GLN A 239 13.77 -53.55 -13.42
CA GLN A 239 14.25 -52.71 -14.52
C GLN A 239 13.17 -51.72 -14.99
N ARG A 240 11.89 -52.15 -15.07
CA ARG A 240 10.76 -51.24 -15.35
C ARG A 240 10.61 -50.19 -14.25
N GLN A 241 10.68 -50.60 -12.99
CA GLN A 241 10.62 -49.68 -11.84
C GLN A 241 11.76 -48.65 -11.85
N LEU A 242 12.99 -49.09 -12.11
CA LEU A 242 14.16 -48.20 -12.22
C LEU A 242 13.96 -47.18 -13.35
N THR A 243 13.47 -47.62 -14.51
CA THR A 243 13.20 -46.74 -15.65
C THR A 243 12.16 -45.69 -15.30
N GLN A 244 11.08 -46.09 -14.61
CA GLN A 244 10.05 -45.15 -14.14
C GLN A 244 10.62 -44.14 -13.14
N GLN A 245 11.40 -44.58 -12.15
CA GLN A 245 12.02 -43.70 -11.17
C GLN A 245 12.99 -42.70 -11.82
N LEU A 246 13.73 -43.10 -12.85
CA LEU A 246 14.60 -42.19 -13.61
C LEU A 246 13.80 -41.09 -14.32
N LEU A 247 12.64 -41.42 -14.90
CA LEU A 247 11.75 -40.43 -15.52
C LEU A 247 11.18 -39.45 -14.48
N ASP A 248 10.76 -39.96 -13.32
CA ASP A 248 10.26 -39.11 -12.23
C ASP A 248 11.34 -38.15 -11.71
N ILE A 249 12.59 -38.63 -11.57
CA ILE A 249 13.74 -37.79 -11.20
C ILE A 249 13.96 -36.68 -12.24
N GLU A 250 13.89 -36.99 -13.52
CA GLU A 250 14.10 -36.00 -14.57
C GLU A 250 12.98 -34.94 -14.60
N ARG A 251 11.73 -35.35 -14.39
CA ARG A 251 10.60 -34.41 -14.19
C ARG A 251 10.85 -33.49 -13.00
N LEU A 252 11.25 -34.04 -11.85
CA LEU A 252 11.54 -33.25 -10.65
C LEU A 252 12.71 -32.27 -10.84
N LYS A 253 13.72 -32.64 -11.63
CA LYS A 253 14.80 -31.71 -11.99
C LYS A 253 14.30 -30.55 -12.84
N GLN A 254 13.46 -30.82 -13.84
CA GLN A 254 12.86 -29.78 -14.68
C GLN A 254 11.96 -28.83 -13.86
N GLU A 255 11.13 -29.37 -12.96
CA GLU A 255 10.31 -28.57 -12.04
C GLU A 255 11.19 -27.70 -11.12
N LYS A 256 12.28 -28.26 -10.57
CA LYS A 256 13.24 -27.51 -9.75
C LYS A 256 13.89 -26.35 -10.54
N GLU A 257 14.30 -26.59 -11.79
CA GLU A 257 14.89 -25.55 -12.64
C GLU A 257 13.88 -24.44 -12.94
N SER A 258 12.64 -24.80 -13.28
CA SER A 258 11.54 -23.84 -13.48
C SER A 258 11.29 -22.99 -12.23
N LEU A 259 11.18 -23.62 -11.06
CA LEU A 259 11.01 -22.91 -9.78
C LEU A 259 12.20 -21.99 -9.46
N THR A 260 13.42 -22.45 -9.76
CA THR A 260 14.63 -21.63 -9.57
C THR A 260 14.61 -20.38 -10.44
N VAL A 261 14.16 -20.49 -11.70
CA VAL A 261 13.99 -19.32 -12.58
C VAL A 261 12.93 -18.38 -12.03
N GLN A 262 11.79 -18.91 -11.55
CA GLN A 262 10.71 -18.11 -11.00
C GLN A 262 11.14 -17.35 -9.74
N ILE A 263 11.88 -18.00 -8.83
CA ILE A 263 12.47 -17.35 -7.64
C ILE A 263 13.34 -16.16 -8.06
N ARG A 264 14.23 -16.33 -9.06
CA ARG A 264 15.09 -15.24 -9.55
C ARG A 264 14.33 -14.07 -10.17
N VAL A 265 13.14 -14.30 -10.71
CA VAL A 265 12.27 -13.23 -11.23
C VAL A 265 11.66 -12.46 -10.06
N ILE A 266 11.08 -13.17 -9.09
CA ILE A 266 10.47 -12.56 -7.91
C ILE A 266 11.51 -11.77 -7.08
N GLU A 267 12.73 -12.31 -6.93
CA GLU A 267 13.83 -11.62 -6.24
C GLU A 267 14.19 -10.30 -6.92
N ARG A 268 14.20 -10.26 -8.26
CA ARG A 268 14.42 -9.02 -9.02
C ARG A 268 13.28 -8.02 -8.85
N GLU A 269 12.04 -8.47 -8.98
CA GLU A 269 10.86 -7.60 -8.77
C GLU A 269 10.82 -7.02 -7.36
N LEU A 270 11.18 -7.82 -6.35
CA LEU A 270 11.26 -7.39 -4.96
C LEU A 270 12.40 -6.40 -4.73
N HIS A 271 13.54 -6.57 -5.41
CA HIS A 271 14.62 -5.59 -5.39
C HIS A 271 14.17 -4.25 -6.00
N ASP A 272 13.57 -4.27 -7.18
CA ASP A 272 13.04 -3.06 -7.86
C ASP A 272 11.99 -2.34 -7.00
N ALA A 273 11.11 -3.10 -6.33
CA ALA A 273 10.11 -2.55 -5.43
C ALA A 273 10.75 -1.85 -4.21
N ARG A 274 11.82 -2.44 -3.63
CA ARG A 274 12.57 -1.84 -2.53
C ARG A 274 13.28 -0.55 -2.95
N GLU A 275 13.86 -0.52 -4.14
CA GLU A 275 14.49 0.70 -4.68
C GLU A 275 13.45 1.82 -4.87
N LYS A 276 12.31 1.50 -5.48
CA LYS A 276 11.18 2.44 -5.65
C LYS A 276 10.69 2.97 -4.31
N LEU A 277 10.52 2.09 -3.31
CA LEU A 277 10.13 2.50 -1.97
C LEU A 277 11.15 3.46 -1.36
N THR A 278 12.45 3.14 -1.46
CA THR A 278 13.53 3.99 -0.95
C THR A 278 13.54 5.37 -1.62
N HIS A 279 13.27 5.42 -2.93
CA HIS A 279 13.15 6.69 -3.66
C HIS A 279 11.92 7.50 -3.21
N CYS A 280 10.76 6.87 -3.08
CA CYS A 280 9.55 7.50 -2.57
C CYS A 280 9.75 8.05 -1.15
N THR A 281 10.41 7.30 -0.25
CA THR A 281 10.72 7.75 1.10
C THR A 281 11.61 8.98 1.10
N LYS A 282 12.67 9.02 0.26
CA LYS A 282 13.52 10.21 0.11
C LYS A 282 12.72 11.41 -0.37
N ASN A 283 11.88 11.24 -1.39
CA ASN A 283 11.04 12.32 -1.91
C ASN A 283 10.03 12.81 -0.88
N LEU A 284 9.42 11.90 -0.13
CA LEU A 284 8.48 12.23 0.96
C LEU A 284 9.17 13.07 2.03
N ASN A 285 10.40 12.72 2.42
CA ASN A 285 11.18 13.52 3.37
C ASN A 285 11.43 14.95 2.84
N VAL A 286 11.84 15.09 1.57
CA VAL A 286 12.03 16.41 0.94
C VAL A 286 10.73 17.24 0.94
N VAL A 287 9.59 16.62 0.60
CA VAL A 287 8.29 17.31 0.64
C VAL A 287 7.93 17.70 2.07
N THR A 288 8.18 16.82 3.03
CA THR A 288 7.92 17.07 4.46
C THR A 288 8.75 18.25 4.97
N ASP A 289 10.04 18.29 4.65
CA ASP A 289 10.93 19.40 5.00
C ASP A 289 10.47 20.72 4.36
N ASN A 290 10.04 20.69 3.10
CA ASN A 290 9.48 21.87 2.43
C ASN A 290 8.17 22.35 3.07
N VAL A 291 7.29 21.44 3.48
CA VAL A 291 6.05 21.78 4.20
C VAL A 291 6.38 22.43 5.53
N ASN A 292 7.28 21.84 6.32
CA ASN A 292 7.73 22.39 7.60
C ASN A 292 8.35 23.79 7.42
N GLN A 293 9.16 23.98 6.38
CA GLN A 293 9.75 25.28 6.05
C GLN A 293 8.68 26.30 5.67
N ASN A 294 7.70 25.91 4.85
CA ASN A 294 6.59 26.79 4.47
C ASN A 294 5.73 27.15 5.68
N GLU A 295 5.45 26.21 6.59
CA GLU A 295 4.74 26.49 7.84
C GLU A 295 5.48 27.52 8.69
N SER A 296 6.81 27.40 8.82
CA SER A 296 7.64 28.39 9.51
C SER A 296 7.54 29.78 8.87
N ILE A 297 7.61 29.87 7.54
CA ILE A 297 7.46 31.13 6.80
C ILE A 297 6.06 31.72 7.01
N ILE A 298 5.01 30.91 6.99
CA ILE A 298 3.64 31.36 7.22
C ILE A 298 3.50 31.93 8.63
N ILE A 299 4.06 31.26 9.64
CA ILE A 299 4.07 31.76 11.03
C ILE A 299 4.79 33.11 11.10
N GLN A 300 5.97 33.24 10.48
CA GLN A 300 6.72 34.50 10.45
C GLN A 300 5.92 35.62 9.76
N MET A 301 5.32 35.35 8.60
CA MET A 301 4.52 36.35 7.89
C MET A 301 3.27 36.78 8.67
N LYS A 302 2.63 35.85 9.40
CA LYS A 302 1.52 36.19 10.30
C LYS A 302 1.97 37.13 11.42
N GLU A 303 3.15 36.88 11.98
CA GLU A 303 3.74 37.73 13.02
C GLU A 303 4.13 39.11 12.48
N ASP A 304 4.73 39.18 11.31
CA ASP A 304 5.07 40.44 10.63
C ASP A 304 3.78 41.23 10.31
N LEU A 305 2.73 40.55 9.85
CA LEU A 305 1.43 41.17 9.58
C LEU A 305 0.83 41.74 10.87
N ARG A 306 0.91 41.01 11.99
CA ARG A 306 0.46 41.49 13.31
C ARG A 306 1.21 42.75 13.72
N HIS A 307 2.54 42.76 13.63
CA HIS A 307 3.35 43.94 13.93
C HIS A 307 3.01 45.13 13.03
N ARG A 308 2.75 44.89 11.73
CA ARG A 308 2.34 45.94 10.78
C ARG A 308 0.97 46.50 11.14
N ASP A 309 0.02 45.65 11.52
CA ASP A 309 -1.32 46.07 11.94
C ASP A 309 -1.24 46.89 13.23
N GLU A 310 -0.50 46.44 14.25
CA GLU A 310 -0.26 47.22 15.48
C GLU A 310 0.41 48.57 15.20
N LYS A 311 1.36 48.62 14.26
CA LYS A 311 1.98 49.88 13.82
C LYS A 311 0.98 50.78 13.11
N PHE A 312 0.18 50.24 12.21
CA PHE A 312 -0.86 50.99 11.50
C PHE A 312 -1.90 51.55 12.48
N GLN A 313 -2.39 50.74 13.42
CA GLN A 313 -3.33 51.17 14.46
C GLN A 313 -2.74 52.33 15.30
N ARG A 314 -1.47 52.24 15.70
CA ARG A 314 -0.77 53.33 16.40
C ARG A 314 -0.68 54.61 15.57
N LEU A 315 -0.19 54.53 14.33
CA LEU A 315 -0.11 55.68 13.42
C LEU A 315 -1.49 56.29 13.13
N HIS A 316 -2.51 55.45 12.98
CA HIS A 316 -3.88 55.91 12.76
C HIS A 316 -4.44 56.65 13.98
N ALA A 317 -4.14 56.17 15.19
CA ALA A 317 -4.46 56.87 16.43
C ALA A 317 -3.71 58.22 16.55
N GLU A 318 -2.40 58.25 16.26
CA GLU A 318 -1.60 59.49 16.25
C GLU A 318 -2.11 60.50 15.22
N PHE A 319 -2.45 60.05 14.02
CA PHE A 319 -3.05 60.88 12.97
C PHE A 319 -4.38 61.47 13.44
N ARG A 320 -5.26 60.64 14.03
CA ARG A 320 -6.54 61.10 14.59
C ARG A 320 -6.34 62.13 15.70
N ASN A 321 -5.42 61.88 16.64
CA ASN A 321 -5.09 62.83 17.72
C ASN A 321 -4.55 64.16 17.17
N THR A 322 -3.74 64.11 16.11
CA THR A 322 -3.21 65.31 15.45
C THR A 322 -4.33 66.10 14.76
N MET A 323 -5.22 65.40 14.05
CA MET A 323 -6.41 65.99 13.44
C MET A 323 -7.32 66.65 14.48
N GLU A 324 -7.55 65.99 15.61
CA GLU A 324 -8.28 66.53 16.75
C GLU A 324 -7.59 67.78 17.31
N SER A 325 -6.27 67.74 17.50
CA SER A 325 -5.49 68.87 18.00
C SER A 325 -5.57 70.09 17.07
N ILE A 326 -5.46 69.88 15.75
CA ILE A 326 -5.60 70.96 14.75
C ILE A 326 -7.03 71.51 14.75
N ALA A 327 -8.04 70.65 14.79
CA ALA A 327 -9.44 71.07 14.84
C ALA A 327 -9.76 71.89 16.09
N ILE A 328 -9.22 71.52 17.25
CA ILE A 328 -9.33 72.31 18.49
C ILE A 328 -8.68 73.69 18.32
N LEU A 329 -7.46 73.77 17.78
CA LEU A 329 -6.76 75.06 17.57
C LEU A 329 -7.49 76.00 16.60
N LEU A 330 -8.19 75.44 15.60
CA LEU A 330 -8.95 76.21 14.61
C LEU A 330 -10.38 76.54 15.07
N SER A 331 -10.85 75.88 16.13
CA SER A 331 -12.15 76.15 16.74
C SER A 331 -12.09 77.43 17.56
N LEU A 332 -13.18 78.19 17.51
CA LEU A 332 -13.39 79.41 18.30
C LEU A 332 -14.63 79.23 19.17
N PRO A 333 -14.83 80.02 20.23
CA PRO A 333 -16.05 79.97 21.04
C PRO A 333 -17.34 80.12 20.22
N THR A 334 -17.28 80.79 19.06
CA THR A 334 -18.41 81.02 18.17
C THR A 334 -18.51 80.02 17.01
N ARG A 335 -17.51 79.14 16.83
CA ARG A 335 -17.50 78.15 15.74
C ARG A 335 -16.64 76.93 16.09
N PHE A 336 -17.31 75.77 16.12
CA PHE A 336 -16.66 74.48 16.26
C PHE A 336 -16.19 73.94 14.91
N VAL A 337 -15.00 73.33 14.90
CA VAL A 337 -14.43 72.63 13.74
C VAL A 337 -14.28 71.16 14.12
N GLU A 338 -14.88 70.27 13.35
CA GLU A 338 -14.71 68.83 13.54
C GLU A 338 -13.32 68.36 13.09
N ALA A 339 -12.82 67.30 13.74
CA ALA A 339 -11.53 66.65 13.47
C ALA A 339 -11.52 65.82 12.18
N HIS A 340 -12.00 66.41 11.08
CA HIS A 340 -12.07 65.80 9.75
C HIS A 340 -11.29 66.64 8.74
N GLU A 341 -10.69 65.99 7.73
CA GLU A 341 -9.73 66.66 6.84
C GLU A 341 -10.37 67.78 6.02
N SER A 342 -11.57 67.52 5.50
CA SER A 342 -12.35 68.51 4.74
C SER A 342 -12.68 69.74 5.59
N THR A 343 -13.20 69.56 6.80
CA THR A 343 -13.63 70.65 7.69
C THR A 343 -12.46 71.51 8.15
N ILE A 344 -11.32 70.89 8.48
CA ILE A 344 -10.08 71.61 8.81
C ILE A 344 -9.58 72.43 7.62
N LYS A 345 -9.51 71.83 6.42
CA LYS A 345 -9.05 72.53 5.21
C LYS A 345 -9.95 73.71 4.86
N ASP A 346 -11.26 73.53 4.94
CA ASP A 346 -12.23 74.59 4.66
C ASP A 346 -12.03 75.77 5.62
N ARG A 347 -11.83 75.49 6.92
CA ARG A 347 -11.56 76.55 7.91
C ARG A 347 -10.24 77.28 7.66
N ILE A 348 -9.17 76.57 7.30
CA ILE A 348 -7.88 77.19 6.96
C ILE A 348 -8.04 78.12 5.75
N ARG A 349 -8.78 77.71 4.71
CA ARG A 349 -9.02 78.56 3.52
C ARG A 349 -9.76 79.84 3.89
N GLU A 350 -10.75 79.76 4.77
CA GLU A 350 -11.46 80.95 5.26
C GLU A 350 -10.54 81.89 6.04
N ILE A 351 -9.76 81.38 7.00
CA ILE A 351 -8.79 82.20 7.76
C ILE A 351 -7.78 82.88 6.83
N LEU A 352 -7.31 82.17 5.80
CA LEU A 352 -6.43 82.74 4.79
C LEU A 352 -7.13 83.84 3.97
N SER A 353 -8.42 83.70 3.68
CA SER A 353 -9.22 84.75 3.05
C SER A 353 -9.36 85.97 3.96
N GLU A 354 -9.72 85.77 5.23
CA GLU A 354 -9.81 86.84 6.24
C GLU A 354 -8.46 87.60 6.39
N ASN A 355 -7.32 86.89 6.32
CA ASN A 355 -6.00 87.51 6.38
C ASN A 355 -5.59 88.26 5.09
N LYS A 356 -6.10 87.87 3.91
CA LYS A 356 -5.89 88.65 2.68
C LYS A 356 -6.54 90.03 2.79
N ASP A 357 -7.74 90.08 3.36
CA ASP A 357 -8.42 91.35 3.63
C ASP A 357 -7.61 92.22 4.60
N LYS A 358 -6.95 91.59 5.59
CA LYS A 358 -6.05 92.28 6.52
C LYS A 358 -4.77 92.81 5.85
N SER A 359 -4.15 92.04 4.96
CA SER A 359 -3.00 92.49 4.17
C SER A 359 -3.36 93.65 3.23
N GLN A 360 -4.59 93.66 2.70
CA GLN A 360 -5.11 94.76 1.90
C GLN A 360 -5.32 96.02 2.76
N ILE A 361 -5.75 95.88 4.02
CA ILE A 361 -5.81 96.98 4.99
C ILE A 361 -4.42 97.55 5.29
N ASP A 362 -3.40 96.71 5.49
CA ASP A 362 -2.04 97.18 5.75
C ASP A 362 -1.42 97.89 4.53
N ALA A 363 -1.68 97.42 3.31
CA ALA A 363 -1.28 98.12 2.08
C ALA A 363 -1.97 99.50 1.92
N LEU A 364 -3.22 99.63 2.37
CA LEU A 364 -3.91 100.91 2.42
C LEU A 364 -3.34 101.84 3.50
N ARG A 365 -2.91 101.29 4.65
CA ARG A 365 -2.23 102.05 5.71
C ARG A 365 -0.88 102.58 5.26
N ASP A 366 -0.09 101.79 4.54
CA ASP A 366 1.20 102.24 3.99
C ASP A 366 1.01 103.36 2.96
N LYS A 367 0.02 103.26 2.08
CA LYS A 367 -0.35 104.35 1.15
C LYS A 367 -0.75 105.63 1.88
N LEU A 368 -1.55 105.52 2.93
CA LEU A 368 -1.94 106.65 3.77
C LEU A 368 -0.72 107.30 4.46
N GLY A 369 0.24 106.49 4.89
CA GLY A 369 1.52 106.95 5.44
C GLY A 369 2.36 107.73 4.44
N MET A 370 2.48 107.23 3.20
CA MET A 370 3.21 107.92 2.12
C MET A 370 2.56 109.27 1.78
N GLU A 371 1.24 109.30 1.60
CA GLU A 371 0.49 110.55 1.35
C GLU A 371 0.64 111.55 2.50
N SER A 372 0.56 111.10 3.76
CA SER A 372 0.77 111.98 4.92
C SER A 372 2.18 112.57 4.96
N GLN A 373 3.21 111.79 4.62
CA GLN A 373 4.59 112.27 4.58
C GLN A 373 4.80 113.28 3.43
N GLN A 374 4.16 113.04 2.29
CA GLN A 374 4.20 113.95 1.14
C GLN A 374 3.52 115.28 1.48
N LEU A 375 2.33 115.24 2.09
CA LEU A 375 1.61 116.41 2.57
C LEU A 375 2.47 117.23 3.54
N GLY A 376 3.13 116.57 4.50
CA GLY A 376 4.05 117.20 5.46
C GLY A 376 5.23 117.92 4.80
N ARG A 377 5.81 117.36 3.73
CA ARG A 377 6.86 118.05 2.96
C ARG A 377 6.33 119.30 2.25
N THR A 378 5.14 119.23 1.65
CA THR A 378 4.49 120.40 1.03
C THR A 378 4.16 121.49 2.03
N ALA A 379 3.65 121.13 3.22
CA ALA A 379 3.38 122.08 4.28
C ALA A 379 4.67 122.77 4.76
N HIS A 380 5.77 122.02 4.93
CA HIS A 380 7.06 122.60 5.31
C HIS A 380 7.64 123.56 4.26
N LEU A 381 7.55 123.19 2.98
CA LEU A 381 7.93 124.08 1.87
C LEU A 381 7.06 125.33 1.83
N HIS A 382 5.77 125.21 2.13
CA HIS A 382 4.85 126.35 2.21
C HIS A 382 5.24 127.30 3.35
N ASP A 383 5.48 126.81 4.57
CA ASP A 383 5.91 127.63 5.70
C ASP A 383 7.24 128.35 5.42
N GLN A 384 8.18 127.67 4.77
CA GLN A 384 9.46 128.26 4.39
C GLN A 384 9.28 129.40 3.37
N ALA A 385 8.41 129.21 2.38
CA ALA A 385 8.05 130.26 1.41
C ALA A 385 7.38 131.46 2.11
N THR A 386 6.42 131.21 3.00
CA THR A 386 5.71 132.26 3.75
C THR A 386 6.65 133.08 4.63
N THR A 387 7.60 132.42 5.31
CA THR A 387 8.62 133.10 6.14
C THR A 387 9.50 134.00 5.28
N ARG A 388 9.90 133.52 4.09
CA ARG A 388 10.73 134.28 3.15
C ARG A 388 10.01 135.52 2.62
N VAL A 389 8.71 135.43 2.34
CA VAL A 389 7.88 136.58 1.96
C VAL A 389 7.88 137.63 3.08
N ARG A 390 7.69 137.21 4.33
CA ARG A 390 7.64 138.11 5.49
C ARG A 390 8.95 138.88 5.70
N ILE A 391 10.10 138.22 5.54
CA ILE A 391 11.42 138.87 5.64
C ILE A 391 11.60 139.93 4.56
N LEU A 392 11.19 139.64 3.32
CA LEU A 392 11.27 140.58 2.20
C LEU A 392 10.34 141.80 2.40
N GLU A 393 9.18 141.60 3.01
CA GLU A 393 8.27 142.69 3.39
C GLU A 393 8.88 143.63 4.43
N ASP A 394 9.55 143.08 5.45
CA ASP A 394 10.23 143.87 6.48
C ASP A 394 11.42 144.67 5.91
N GLU A 395 12.22 144.05 5.02
CA GLU A 395 13.32 144.73 4.32
C GLU A 395 12.82 145.88 3.44
N ARG A 396 11.70 145.69 2.73
CA ARG A 396 11.06 146.74 1.92
C ARG A 396 10.68 147.94 2.78
N ASN A 397 9.98 147.71 3.89
CA ASN A 397 9.55 148.77 4.80
C ASN A 397 10.75 149.57 5.34
N MET A 398 11.85 148.87 5.66
CA MET A 398 13.06 149.50 6.20
C MET A 398 13.77 150.38 5.16
N LEU A 399 13.88 149.91 3.91
CA LEU A 399 14.43 150.68 2.81
C LEU A 399 13.60 151.91 2.46
N GLU A 400 12.27 151.76 2.46
CA GLU A 400 11.33 152.86 2.19
C GLU A 400 11.47 154.00 3.22
N THR A 401 11.64 153.65 4.50
CA THR A 401 11.91 154.63 5.58
C THR A 401 13.25 155.35 5.37
N LYS A 402 14.26 154.63 4.86
CA LYS A 402 15.61 155.16 4.63
C LYS A 402 15.66 156.13 3.45
N VAL A 403 14.91 155.83 2.39
CA VAL A 403 14.73 156.71 1.22
C VAL A 403 14.10 158.03 1.65
N HIS A 404 12.99 158.00 2.39
CA HIS A 404 12.34 159.22 2.90
C HIS A 404 13.29 160.12 3.70
N LYS A 405 14.17 159.52 4.52
CA LYS A 405 15.15 160.27 5.30
C LYS A 405 16.20 160.96 4.42
N LEU A 406 16.74 160.24 3.43
CA LEU A 406 17.73 160.78 2.50
C LEU A 406 17.14 161.88 1.59
N GLU A 407 15.89 161.73 1.17
CA GLU A 407 15.17 162.78 0.42
C GLU A 407 15.07 164.08 1.24
N SER A 408 14.82 163.98 2.55
CA SER A 408 14.77 165.15 3.45
C SER A 408 16.15 165.83 3.62
N GLU A 409 17.23 165.05 3.70
CA GLU A 409 18.60 165.56 3.85
C GLU A 409 19.11 166.20 2.55
N LEU A 410 18.76 165.63 1.38
CA LEU A 410 19.12 166.19 0.07
C LEU A 410 18.48 167.57 -0.14
N ALA A 411 17.19 167.71 0.17
CA ALA A 411 16.48 168.98 0.07
C ALA A 411 17.12 170.09 0.92
N ALA A 412 17.62 169.74 2.12
CA ALA A 412 18.33 170.68 2.99
C ALA A 412 19.71 171.09 2.42
N LEU A 413 20.44 170.14 1.83
CA LEU A 413 21.75 170.40 1.19
C LEU A 413 21.63 171.28 -0.06
N GLU A 414 20.61 171.08 -0.88
CA GLU A 414 20.36 171.92 -2.06
C GLU A 414 20.13 173.39 -1.65
N LEU A 415 19.38 173.61 -0.57
CA LEU A 415 19.16 174.94 0.01
C LEU A 415 20.47 175.61 0.46
N SER A 416 21.37 174.85 1.08
CA SER A 416 22.69 175.33 1.53
C SER A 416 23.61 175.69 0.36
N ARG A 417 23.62 174.86 -0.69
CA ARG A 417 24.45 175.08 -1.88
C ARG A 417 24.04 176.33 -2.65
N GLU A 418 22.74 176.63 -2.71
CA GLU A 418 22.21 177.84 -3.36
C GLU A 418 22.69 179.12 -2.64
N ASN A 419 22.71 179.11 -1.31
CA ASN A 419 23.23 180.23 -0.50
C ASN A 419 24.73 180.48 -0.74
N LEU A 420 25.54 179.43 -0.74
CA LEU A 420 26.99 179.52 -1.01
C LEU A 420 27.31 180.02 -2.43
N ARG A 421 26.49 179.68 -3.42
CA ARG A 421 26.65 180.16 -4.80
C ARG A 421 26.44 181.67 -4.89
N LYS A 422 25.45 182.19 -4.15
CA LYS A 422 25.17 183.61 -4.02
C LYS A 422 26.35 184.38 -3.43
N ASP A 423 26.96 183.87 -2.38
CA ASP A 423 28.12 184.50 -1.74
C ASP A 423 29.35 184.52 -2.65
N LYS A 424 29.62 183.42 -3.37
CA LYS A 424 30.71 183.35 -4.36
C LYS A 424 30.55 184.40 -5.46
N ALA A 425 29.33 184.58 -5.99
CA ALA A 425 29.08 185.56 -7.04
C ALA A 425 29.36 187.00 -6.56
N ASN A 426 28.99 187.31 -5.31
CA ASN A 426 29.27 188.62 -4.70
C ASN A 426 30.78 188.88 -4.54
N PHE A 427 31.55 187.86 -4.18
CA PHE A 427 33.00 187.97 -3.99
C PHE A 427 33.76 188.18 -5.31
N VAL A 428 33.37 187.48 -6.37
CA VAL A 428 33.98 187.66 -7.71
C VAL A 428 33.73 189.06 -8.25
N ALA A 429 32.50 189.58 -8.11
CA ALA A 429 32.15 190.93 -8.54
C ALA A 429 32.98 192.02 -7.83
N PHE A 430 33.38 191.77 -6.58
CA PHE A 430 34.28 192.67 -5.84
C PHE A 430 35.70 192.68 -6.44
N LEU A 431 36.26 191.52 -6.78
CA LEU A 431 37.61 191.40 -7.34
C LEU A 431 37.75 192.02 -8.74
N GLU A 432 36.76 191.83 -9.61
CA GLU A 432 36.73 192.48 -10.92
C GLU A 432 36.75 194.01 -10.80
N ARG A 433 36.06 194.55 -9.78
CA ARG A 433 36.03 196.00 -9.54
C ARG A 433 37.38 196.54 -9.08
N LEU A 434 38.14 195.74 -8.32
CA LEU A 434 39.48 196.08 -7.84
C LEU A 434 40.49 196.07 -9.01
N SER A 435 40.36 195.11 -9.93
CA SER A 435 41.17 195.01 -11.15
C SER A 435 41.12 196.28 -12.02
N ARG A 436 39.90 196.79 -12.24
CA ARG A 436 39.65 198.00 -13.05
C ARG A 436 40.30 199.24 -12.48
N THR A 437 40.35 199.33 -11.16
CA THR A 437 40.92 200.49 -10.48
C THR A 437 42.45 200.55 -10.63
N LEU A 438 43.11 199.42 -10.90
CA LEU A 438 44.57 199.31 -10.99
C LEU A 438 45.10 199.21 -12.44
N ASN A 439 44.25 199.47 -13.44
CA ASN A 439 44.59 199.31 -14.86
C ASN A 439 45.22 197.94 -15.16
N MET A 440 44.61 196.88 -14.65
CA MET A 440 45.01 195.48 -14.86
C MET A 440 44.00 194.69 -15.70
N ASP A 441 43.07 195.39 -16.37
CA ASP A 441 41.88 194.80 -16.98
C ASP A 441 42.12 193.84 -18.14
N GLU A 442 43.23 193.98 -18.87
CA GLU A 442 43.57 193.08 -19.97
C GLU A 442 44.42 191.88 -19.53
N LEU A 443 44.98 191.90 -18.32
CA LEU A 443 45.88 190.85 -17.84
C LEU A 443 45.19 189.81 -16.95
N THR A 444 44.03 190.13 -16.36
CA THR A 444 43.38 189.32 -15.32
C THR A 444 42.16 188.53 -15.79
N GLN A 445 41.78 188.63 -17.07
CA GLN A 445 40.55 188.01 -17.59
C GLN A 445 40.58 186.47 -17.61
N ASP A 446 41.78 185.87 -17.67
CA ASP A 446 41.98 184.41 -17.78
C ASP A 446 42.70 183.78 -16.58
N ILE A 447 42.77 184.50 -15.47
CA ILE A 447 43.53 184.09 -14.31
C ILE A 447 42.56 183.73 -13.17
N GLY A 448 42.67 182.51 -12.65
CA GLY A 448 41.83 182.04 -11.54
C GLY A 448 41.88 182.98 -10.34
N ILE A 449 40.77 183.09 -9.58
CA ILE A 449 40.55 184.07 -8.49
C ILE A 449 41.77 184.27 -7.57
N GLU A 450 42.47 183.20 -7.20
CA GLU A 450 43.69 183.28 -6.38
C GLU A 450 44.81 184.03 -7.10
N LEU A 451 45.17 183.57 -8.30
CA LEU A 451 46.18 184.22 -9.13
C LEU A 451 45.75 185.63 -9.58
N HIS A 452 44.44 185.89 -9.68
CA HIS A 452 43.89 187.23 -9.93
C HIS A 452 44.24 188.17 -8.76
N THR A 453 44.13 187.66 -7.53
CA THR A 453 44.47 188.41 -6.31
C THR A 453 45.98 188.68 -6.25
N ASP A 454 46.81 187.66 -6.53
CA ASP A 454 48.27 187.79 -6.55
C ASP A 454 48.78 188.76 -7.64
N SER A 455 48.14 188.75 -8.81
CA SER A 455 48.48 189.64 -9.93
C SER A 455 48.20 191.11 -9.61
N ILE A 456 47.08 191.38 -8.92
CA ILE A 456 46.73 192.71 -8.41
C ILE A 456 47.77 193.18 -7.39
N ILE A 457 48.20 192.30 -6.48
CA ILE A 457 49.20 192.61 -5.46
C ILE A 457 50.56 192.92 -6.10
N HIS A 458 51.03 192.06 -7.01
CA HIS A 458 52.31 192.28 -7.70
C HIS A 458 52.32 193.57 -8.50
N ARG A 459 51.21 193.94 -9.16
CA ARG A 459 51.11 195.22 -9.88
C ARG A 459 51.22 196.42 -8.93
N ALA A 460 50.55 196.36 -7.78
CA ALA A 460 50.62 197.40 -6.77
C ALA A 460 52.06 197.58 -6.24
N GLU A 461 52.78 196.49 -6.02
CA GLU A 461 54.19 196.51 -5.60
C GLU A 461 55.14 197.00 -6.72
N GLN A 462 54.88 196.63 -7.97
CA GLN A 462 55.69 197.02 -9.13
C GLN A 462 55.59 198.53 -9.39
N LEU A 463 54.37 199.09 -9.26
CA LEU A 463 54.15 200.53 -9.33
C LEU A 463 54.87 201.27 -8.20
N ALA A 464 54.86 200.72 -6.97
CA ALA A 464 55.59 201.29 -5.83
C ALA A 464 57.13 201.28 -6.04
N ARG A 465 57.69 200.26 -6.70
CA ARG A 465 59.13 200.17 -6.97
C ARG A 465 59.59 201.01 -8.17
N LEU A 466 58.75 201.19 -9.19
CA LEU A 466 59.07 202.06 -10.34
C LEU A 466 59.23 203.53 -9.93
N GLU A 467 58.56 203.96 -8.85
CA GLU A 467 58.86 205.25 -8.22
C GLU A 467 60.21 205.26 -7.48
N SER A 468 60.61 204.13 -6.89
CA SER A 468 61.85 204.02 -6.11
C SER A 468 63.11 203.81 -6.95
N ASP A 469 63.08 203.04 -8.04
CA ASP A 469 64.29 202.65 -8.82
C ASP A 469 64.71 203.69 -9.86
N LYS A 470 63.87 204.66 -10.20
CA LYS A 470 64.35 205.86 -10.90
C LYS A 470 65.30 206.70 -10.03
N ILE A 471 65.43 206.40 -8.74
CA ILE A 471 66.27 207.13 -7.79
C ILE A 471 67.65 206.48 -7.62
N VAL A 472 67.79 205.16 -7.85
CA VAL A 472 69.01 204.41 -7.51
C VAL A 472 69.32 203.43 -8.64
N ASP A 473 69.60 203.90 -9.84
CA ASP A 473 70.88 204.54 -10.08
C ASP A 473 72.01 203.54 -9.83
N LYS A 474 72.89 203.50 -10.80
CA LYS A 474 74.06 204.37 -10.72
C LYS A 474 74.35 205.07 -9.38
N VAL A 475 74.31 204.40 -8.25
CA VAL A 475 75.61 204.32 -7.57
C VAL A 475 76.56 203.72 -8.64
N SER A 476 77.21 204.51 -9.52
CA SER A 476 78.32 205.41 -9.21
C SER A 476 79.44 204.58 -8.60
N GLN A 477 80.12 203.74 -9.39
CA GLN A 477 81.48 203.91 -9.92
C GLN A 477 81.83 202.74 -10.84
#